data_AF-A0A7C3HWA6-F1
#
_entry.id   AF-A0A7C3HWA6-F1
#
_cell.length_a   1.000
_cell.length_b   1.000
_cell.length_c   1.000
_cell.angle_alpha   90.00
_cell.angle_beta   90.00
_cell.angle_gamma   90.00
#
_symmetry.space_group_name_H-M   'P 1'
#
loop_
_entity.id
_entity.type
_entity.pdbx_description
1 polymer ?
#
loop_
_entity_poly.entity_id
_entity_poly.type
_entity_poly.pdbx_seq_one_letter_code
_entity_poly.pdbx_strand_id
1 'polypeptide(L)'
;MHHSGSYRNGVARRRRGGARSASGRAAVVTATGREGARRCPDMLRRPRSRCPAMRASARRRPPPQRDTPPIRAPDYRGAFADRLLAEELASAVTFFLEKKFEGRIPDIEDIQDMVEKVLIETGHAKTAKAYILYREKRAQIRQSIKVRKSTRAVGSSTDISLLVDPGSKEELVPWDKSRIQHALVKEAELDPYDARKIASAVEQKILNSGINRISTSLIRELVDNELFERGFSAKLAKQSIIGMPKYDLDQLIFSRSNENSNITANNPEAINLAIAETTLKQYALQEVFSREVADAHLRGAVHLHDLGYPTRVYCSSHSLEYLKKYGLCLGNLDTRSAPAKHARTLTGHLNTFLASMQAYYAGALGVGYINILYAPYVAHMSYDEMRQEAQHMIFSGSQSAFSRGGQTLFLDFNVHTGVPRYMQNVPAIGPSGKPTGKTYGEYAAVAAQFCRALLDVWREGDCDHRVFAFPKCDFHINDDTFNDPVQLDLLKYACQIASENGVPYFVFDR
;
A
#
# COMPACT_ATOMS: atom_id res chain seq x y z
N MET A 1 13.94 -52.36 -18.47
CA MET A 1 12.93 -53.42 -18.24
C MET A 1 11.76 -52.81 -17.50
N HIS A 2 10.57 -53.01 -18.04
CA HIS A 2 9.27 -52.57 -17.55
C HIS A 2 8.97 -53.04 -16.11
N HIS A 3 8.32 -52.21 -15.29
CA HIS A 3 6.89 -52.40 -15.01
C HIS A 3 6.21 -51.22 -14.28
N SER A 4 5.03 -50.96 -14.81
CA SER A 4 3.92 -50.10 -14.42
C SER A 4 3.06 -50.66 -13.27
N GLY A 5 2.31 -49.79 -12.58
CA GLY A 5 1.08 -50.13 -11.83
C GLY A 5 0.77 -49.06 -10.76
N SER A 6 -0.03 -48.03 -11.04
CA SER A 6 -1.51 -47.97 -11.12
C SER A 6 -2.20 -47.54 -9.80
N TYR A 7 -2.78 -46.34 -9.89
CA TYR A 7 -3.90 -45.73 -9.18
C TYR A 7 -4.77 -46.61 -8.26
N ARG A 8 -5.08 -46.08 -7.06
CA ARG A 8 -6.43 -46.16 -6.47
C ARG A 8 -6.82 -44.86 -5.75
N ASN A 9 -7.85 -44.22 -6.31
CA ASN A 9 -8.63 -43.13 -5.74
C ASN A 9 -9.46 -43.63 -4.55
N GLY A 10 -9.40 -42.94 -3.42
CA GLY A 10 -10.30 -43.08 -2.28
C GLY A 10 -11.03 -41.77 -2.01
N VAL A 11 -12.20 -41.59 -2.62
CA VAL A 11 -13.12 -40.47 -2.34
C VAL A 11 -13.92 -40.82 -1.10
N ALA A 12 -13.63 -40.15 0.03
CA ALA A 12 -14.46 -40.22 1.23
C ALA A 12 -15.30 -38.94 1.37
N ARG A 13 -16.57 -39.02 0.94
CA ARG A 13 -17.63 -38.09 1.33
C ARG A 13 -17.84 -38.19 2.85
N ARG A 14 -17.73 -37.09 3.60
CA ARG A 14 -18.38 -36.95 4.91
C ARG A 14 -19.25 -35.71 4.97
N ARG A 15 -20.42 -35.94 5.56
CA ARG A 15 -21.61 -35.11 5.61
C ARG A 15 -21.47 -33.95 6.60
N ARG A 16 -22.29 -32.94 6.30
CA ARG A 16 -22.74 -31.82 7.12
C ARG A 16 -22.90 -32.15 8.62
N GLY A 17 -22.39 -31.26 9.46
CA GLY A 17 -22.81 -31.07 10.85
C GLY A 17 -22.71 -29.57 11.15
N GLY A 18 -23.86 -28.92 11.34
CA GLY A 18 -23.93 -27.50 11.65
C GLY A 18 -23.63 -27.25 13.13
N ALA A 19 -22.99 -26.11 13.41
CA ALA A 19 -22.98 -25.51 14.73
C ALA A 19 -23.09 -24.00 14.57
N ARG A 20 -24.25 -23.46 15.00
CA ARG A 20 -24.49 -22.05 15.26
C ARG A 20 -23.72 -21.66 16.53
N SER A 21 -22.97 -20.56 16.49
CA SER A 21 -22.68 -19.73 17.68
C SER A 21 -22.41 -18.31 17.15
N ALA A 22 -23.39 -17.41 17.30
CA ALA A 22 -23.52 -16.46 18.39
C ALA A 22 -22.46 -15.34 18.30
N SER A 23 -22.76 -14.35 17.47
CA SER A 23 -22.07 -13.08 17.39
C SER A 23 -22.43 -12.21 18.60
N GLY A 24 -21.54 -12.19 19.60
CA GLY A 24 -21.58 -11.21 20.68
C GLY A 24 -21.10 -9.86 20.17
N ARG A 25 -22.03 -8.95 19.86
CA ARG A 25 -21.75 -7.53 19.68
C ARG A 25 -21.46 -6.92 21.05
N ALA A 26 -20.21 -6.58 21.34
CA ALA A 26 -19.87 -5.70 22.45
C ALA A 26 -20.17 -4.25 22.04
N ALA A 27 -21.04 -3.62 22.82
CA ALA A 27 -21.47 -2.24 22.66
C ALA A 27 -20.32 -1.29 22.99
N VAL A 28 -20.03 -0.37 22.06
CA VAL A 28 -19.20 0.81 22.32
C VAL A 28 -20.10 1.83 23.03
N VAL A 29 -19.78 2.10 24.29
CA VAL A 29 -20.39 3.16 25.09
C VAL A 29 -19.86 4.51 24.59
N THR A 30 -20.70 5.27 23.91
CA THR A 30 -20.44 6.68 23.57
C THR A 30 -20.88 7.56 24.74
N ALA A 31 -19.91 8.18 25.41
CA ALA A 31 -20.17 9.22 26.37
C ALA A 31 -20.70 10.47 25.66
N THR A 32 -21.91 10.88 26.05
CA THR A 32 -22.56 12.11 25.63
C THR A 32 -22.12 13.27 26.53
N GLY A 33 -21.64 14.36 25.93
CA GLY A 33 -21.31 15.61 26.61
C GLY A 33 -21.82 16.79 25.77
N ARG A 34 -22.78 17.52 26.33
CA ARG A 34 -23.63 18.53 25.71
C ARG A 34 -22.96 19.90 25.51
N GLU A 35 -23.44 20.55 24.45
CA GLU A 35 -23.86 21.97 24.31
C GLU A 35 -22.88 23.12 24.59
N GLY A 36 -22.79 24.01 23.60
CA GLY A 36 -22.17 25.33 23.78
C GLY A 36 -22.17 26.19 22.51
N ALA A 37 -23.32 26.39 21.87
CA ALA A 37 -23.47 27.39 20.81
C ALA A 37 -23.35 28.81 21.39
N ARG A 38 -22.36 29.62 20.95
CA ARG A 38 -22.43 31.08 21.07
C ARG A 38 -21.84 31.81 19.86
N ARG A 39 -22.68 32.73 19.40
CA ARG A 39 -22.60 33.75 18.35
C ARG A 39 -21.28 34.53 18.26
N CYS A 40 -20.95 34.90 17.03
CA CYS A 40 -20.04 36.00 16.65
C CYS A 40 -20.41 37.34 17.31
N PRO A 41 -19.43 38.24 17.41
CA PRO A 41 -19.65 39.61 16.97
C PRO A 41 -18.58 40.12 16.00
N ASP A 42 -19.08 40.86 15.02
CA ASP A 42 -18.36 41.72 14.08
C ASP A 42 -17.67 42.92 14.76
N MET A 43 -16.76 43.52 13.98
CA MET A 43 -16.12 44.84 14.11
C MET A 43 -14.76 44.93 14.81
N LEU A 44 -13.70 45.20 14.02
CA LEU A 44 -13.14 46.56 13.90
C LEU A 44 -11.98 46.66 12.87
N ARG A 45 -12.26 47.43 11.82
CA ARG A 45 -11.44 48.45 11.11
C ARG A 45 -9.91 48.28 10.96
N ARG A 46 -9.51 48.37 9.68
CA ARG A 46 -8.15 48.56 9.10
C ARG A 46 -7.41 49.81 9.64
N PRO A 47 -6.11 49.94 9.33
CA PRO A 47 -5.76 50.79 8.17
C PRO A 47 -4.74 50.18 7.19
N ARG A 48 -4.85 50.63 5.94
CA ARG A 48 -4.00 50.31 4.78
C ARG A 48 -2.66 51.06 4.86
N SER A 49 -1.54 50.36 4.66
CA SER A 49 -0.24 50.97 4.34
C SER A 49 0.09 50.79 2.86
N ARG A 50 0.67 51.84 2.29
CA ARG A 50 0.84 52.16 0.87
C ARG A 50 1.97 51.38 0.19
N CYS A 51 1.76 51.02 -1.07
CA CYS A 51 2.82 50.69 -2.03
C CYS A 51 3.63 51.95 -2.41
N PRO A 52 4.95 51.85 -2.68
CA PRO A 52 5.70 52.88 -3.37
C PRO A 52 5.62 52.72 -4.90
N ALA A 53 5.70 53.86 -5.57
CA ALA A 53 5.42 54.09 -6.98
C ALA A 53 6.51 53.58 -7.96
N MET A 54 6.03 53.31 -9.18
CA MET A 54 6.77 53.09 -10.41
C MET A 54 7.71 54.26 -10.77
N ARG A 55 8.92 53.94 -11.24
CA ARG A 55 9.68 54.78 -12.18
C ARG A 55 9.50 54.23 -13.60
N ALA A 56 9.17 55.13 -14.51
CA ALA A 56 8.99 54.89 -15.93
C ALA A 56 10.34 54.75 -16.67
N SER A 57 10.43 53.84 -17.63
CA SER A 57 11.32 54.01 -18.77
C SER A 57 10.76 53.34 -20.05
N ALA A 58 10.78 54.12 -21.13
CA ALA A 58 10.79 53.76 -22.55
C ALA A 58 9.74 52.78 -23.09
N ARG A 59 8.61 53.34 -23.58
CA ARG A 59 7.79 52.71 -24.62
C ARG A 59 8.60 52.62 -25.92
N ARG A 60 8.98 51.41 -26.35
CA ARG A 60 9.42 51.14 -27.72
C ARG A 60 8.19 51.22 -28.65
N ARG A 61 8.32 51.94 -29.77
CA ARG A 61 7.32 51.99 -30.84
C ARG A 61 7.10 50.58 -31.42
N PRO A 62 5.87 50.19 -31.79
CA PRO A 62 5.67 48.99 -32.60
C PRO A 62 6.21 49.22 -34.04
N PRO A 63 6.60 48.15 -34.77
CA PRO A 63 7.04 48.26 -36.15
C PRO A 63 5.87 48.68 -37.07
N PRO A 64 6.15 49.22 -38.27
CA PRO A 64 5.10 49.62 -39.21
C PRO A 64 4.30 48.40 -39.66
N GLN A 65 2.97 48.52 -39.58
CA GLN A 65 2.04 47.56 -40.15
C GLN A 65 2.29 47.45 -41.66
N ARG A 66 2.58 46.24 -42.15
CA ARG A 66 2.46 45.94 -43.57
C ARG A 66 0.98 45.95 -43.92
N ASP A 67 0.61 46.72 -44.94
CA ASP A 67 -0.73 46.73 -45.53
C ASP A 67 -1.16 45.30 -45.86
N THR A 68 -2.05 44.77 -45.03
CA THR A 68 -2.74 43.51 -45.29
C THR A 68 -4.00 43.87 -46.09
N PRO A 69 -4.30 43.16 -47.19
CA PRO A 69 -5.52 43.41 -47.95
C PRO A 69 -6.73 43.20 -47.03
N PRO A 70 -7.82 43.98 -47.20
CA PRO A 70 -8.93 43.96 -46.26
C PRO A 70 -9.51 42.55 -46.16
N ILE A 71 -9.50 42.00 -44.94
CA ILE A 71 -10.24 40.78 -44.60
C ILE A 71 -11.71 41.10 -44.82
N ARG A 72 -12.32 40.50 -45.86
CA ARG A 72 -13.78 40.52 -46.03
C ARG A 72 -14.41 40.05 -44.73
N ALA A 73 -15.28 40.88 -44.14
CA ALA A 73 -16.14 40.45 -43.04
C ALA A 73 -16.84 39.14 -43.45
N PRO A 74 -16.91 38.12 -42.58
CA PRO A 74 -17.64 36.89 -42.88
C PRO A 74 -19.09 37.28 -43.21
N ASP A 75 -19.61 36.77 -44.32
CA ASP A 75 -21.02 36.93 -44.66
C ASP A 75 -21.86 36.08 -43.70
N TYR A 76 -22.32 36.69 -42.60
CA TYR A 76 -23.12 36.01 -41.58
C TYR A 76 -24.55 35.70 -42.03
N ARG A 77 -24.99 36.11 -43.23
CA ARG A 77 -26.34 35.79 -43.73
C ARG A 77 -26.45 34.35 -44.25
N GLY A 78 -25.39 33.82 -44.88
CA GLY A 78 -25.34 32.43 -45.34
C GLY A 78 -25.25 31.43 -44.18
N ALA A 79 -24.42 31.73 -43.16
CA ALA A 79 -24.20 30.84 -42.02
C ALA A 79 -25.44 30.66 -41.11
N PHE A 80 -26.34 31.65 -41.04
CA PHE A 80 -27.61 31.53 -40.31
C PHE A 80 -28.63 30.67 -41.06
N ALA A 81 -28.69 30.81 -42.40
CA ALA A 81 -29.56 30.00 -43.26
C ALA A 81 -29.10 28.53 -43.32
N ASP A 82 -27.79 28.29 -43.38
CA ASP A 82 -27.21 26.94 -43.35
C ASP A 82 -27.46 26.22 -42.01
N ARG A 83 -27.54 26.97 -40.91
CA ARG A 83 -27.84 26.42 -39.58
C ARG A 83 -29.31 26.01 -39.43
N LEU A 84 -30.23 26.84 -39.90
CA LEU A 84 -31.67 26.52 -39.93
C LEU A 84 -31.94 25.28 -40.80
N LEU A 85 -31.32 25.24 -41.98
CA LEU A 85 -31.40 24.09 -42.89
C LEU A 85 -30.83 22.81 -42.25
N ALA A 86 -29.71 22.91 -41.53
CA ALA A 86 -29.14 21.77 -40.82
C ALA A 86 -30.06 21.25 -39.70
N GLU A 87 -30.77 22.14 -38.99
CA GLU A 87 -31.75 21.76 -37.95
C GLU A 87 -33.00 21.09 -38.56
N GLU A 88 -33.49 21.59 -39.70
CA GLU A 88 -34.60 20.96 -40.44
C GLU A 88 -34.24 19.56 -40.94
N LEU A 89 -33.05 19.40 -41.54
CA LEU A 89 -32.56 18.10 -41.99
C LEU A 89 -32.34 17.12 -40.83
N ALA A 90 -31.79 17.60 -39.70
CA ALA A 90 -31.62 16.78 -38.51
C ALA A 90 -32.97 16.33 -37.94
N SER A 91 -33.99 17.19 -37.97
CA SER A 91 -35.36 16.85 -37.55
C SER A 91 -35.98 15.79 -38.45
N ALA A 92 -35.78 15.90 -39.77
CA ALA A 92 -36.22 14.89 -40.73
C ALA A 92 -35.55 13.52 -40.48
N VAL A 93 -34.23 13.49 -40.27
CA VAL A 93 -33.50 12.25 -39.91
C VAL A 93 -34.07 11.66 -38.63
N THR A 94 -34.31 12.48 -37.60
CA THR A 94 -34.86 12.02 -36.32
C THR A 94 -36.25 11.40 -36.49
N PHE A 95 -37.14 12.06 -37.22
CA PHE A 95 -38.48 11.54 -37.53
C PHE A 95 -38.43 10.20 -38.28
N PHE A 96 -37.57 10.09 -39.29
CA PHE A 96 -37.43 8.84 -40.05
C PHE A 96 -36.77 7.71 -39.25
N LEU A 97 -35.88 8.04 -38.30
CA LEU A 97 -35.31 7.07 -37.38
C LEU A 97 -36.35 6.55 -36.38
N GLU A 98 -37.13 7.44 -35.76
CA GLU A 98 -38.19 7.06 -34.83
C GLU A 98 -39.22 6.16 -35.49
N LYS A 99 -39.66 6.51 -36.70
CA LYS A 99 -40.63 5.72 -37.46
C LYS A 99 -40.08 4.37 -37.92
N LYS A 100 -38.79 4.29 -38.27
CA LYS A 100 -38.16 3.07 -38.80
C LYS A 100 -37.76 2.09 -37.69
N PHE A 101 -37.49 2.58 -36.48
CA PHE A 101 -36.97 1.80 -35.37
C PHE A 101 -37.89 1.87 -34.14
N GLU A 102 -39.22 1.79 -34.34
CA GLU A 102 -40.17 1.68 -33.23
C GLU A 102 -39.83 0.46 -32.34
N GLY A 103 -39.47 0.72 -31.08
CA GLY A 103 -39.13 -0.31 -30.10
C GLY A 103 -37.68 -0.81 -30.11
N ARG A 104 -36.80 -0.30 -30.97
CA ARG A 104 -35.36 -0.62 -30.98
C ARG A 104 -34.51 0.65 -30.99
N ILE A 105 -33.41 0.67 -30.24
CA ILE A 105 -32.43 1.77 -30.32
C ILE A 105 -31.59 1.58 -31.59
N PRO A 106 -31.58 2.52 -32.55
CA PRO A 106 -30.80 2.42 -33.79
C PRO A 106 -29.29 2.48 -33.52
N ASP A 107 -28.51 1.72 -34.30
CA ASP A 107 -27.05 1.74 -34.21
C ASP A 107 -26.45 2.93 -34.98
N ILE A 108 -25.17 3.22 -34.74
CA ILE A 108 -24.49 4.39 -35.36
C ILE A 108 -24.53 4.33 -36.89
N GLU A 109 -24.41 3.14 -37.48
CA GLU A 109 -24.48 2.98 -38.94
C GLU A 109 -25.90 3.23 -39.46
N ASP A 110 -26.94 2.82 -38.72
CA ASP A 110 -28.34 3.09 -39.09
C ASP A 110 -28.64 4.60 -39.12
N ILE A 111 -28.07 5.34 -38.15
CA ILE A 111 -28.17 6.81 -38.10
C ILE A 111 -27.42 7.41 -39.28
N GLN A 112 -26.20 6.96 -39.57
CA GLN A 112 -25.40 7.49 -40.68
C GLN A 112 -26.07 7.25 -42.04
N ASP A 113 -26.61 6.05 -42.25
CA ASP A 113 -27.32 5.70 -43.48
C ASP A 113 -28.62 6.51 -43.62
N MET A 114 -29.30 6.80 -42.51
CA MET A 114 -30.45 7.71 -42.54
C MET A 114 -30.04 9.13 -42.89
N VAL A 115 -28.93 9.64 -42.35
CA VAL A 115 -28.40 10.97 -42.69
C VAL A 115 -28.07 11.05 -44.18
N GLU A 116 -27.43 10.03 -44.75
CA GLU A 116 -27.17 9.97 -46.19
C GLU A 116 -28.45 9.96 -47.01
N LYS A 117 -29.40 9.11 -46.64
CA LYS A 117 -30.67 8.99 -47.33
C LYS A 117 -31.42 10.32 -47.35
N VAL A 118 -31.54 10.97 -46.19
CA VAL A 118 -32.21 12.28 -46.08
C VAL A 118 -31.47 13.33 -46.89
N LEU A 119 -30.13 13.41 -46.82
CA LEU A 119 -29.35 14.37 -47.62
C LEU A 119 -29.49 14.15 -49.13
N ILE A 120 -29.66 12.91 -49.59
CA ILE A 120 -29.88 12.59 -51.01
C ILE A 120 -31.32 12.94 -51.43
N GLU A 121 -32.31 12.52 -50.64
CA GLU A 121 -33.74 12.70 -50.95
C GLU A 121 -34.18 14.17 -50.88
N THR A 122 -33.53 14.98 -50.05
CA THR A 122 -33.78 16.44 -49.93
C THR A 122 -32.98 17.28 -50.94
N GLY A 123 -32.23 16.64 -51.84
CA GLY A 123 -31.51 17.34 -52.92
C GLY A 123 -30.12 17.89 -52.54
N HIS A 124 -29.62 17.59 -51.34
CA HIS A 124 -28.27 17.97 -50.89
C HIS A 124 -27.19 16.98 -51.32
N ALA A 125 -27.24 16.52 -52.58
CA ALA A 125 -26.37 15.47 -53.11
C ALA A 125 -24.86 15.78 -52.99
N LYS A 126 -24.46 17.06 -53.12
CA LYS A 126 -23.05 17.47 -52.93
C LYS A 126 -22.60 17.26 -51.48
N THR A 127 -23.44 17.60 -50.51
CA THR A 127 -23.18 17.43 -49.08
C THR A 127 -23.23 15.95 -48.68
N ALA A 128 -24.19 15.19 -49.22
CA ALA A 128 -24.25 13.74 -49.05
C ALA A 128 -22.97 13.06 -49.54
N LYS A 129 -22.48 13.42 -50.75
CA LYS A 129 -21.23 12.89 -51.30
C LYS A 129 -20.01 13.24 -50.43
N ALA A 130 -19.93 14.47 -49.93
CA ALA A 130 -18.85 14.87 -49.02
C ALA A 130 -18.92 14.10 -47.69
N TYR A 131 -20.12 13.84 -47.17
CA TYR A 131 -20.37 13.06 -45.96
C TYR A 131 -20.00 11.58 -46.14
N ILE A 132 -20.39 10.95 -47.27
CA ILE A 132 -20.02 9.58 -47.66
C ILE A 132 -18.49 9.45 -47.76
N LEU A 133 -17.83 10.35 -48.48
CA LEU A 133 -16.37 10.35 -48.61
C LEU A 133 -15.68 10.55 -47.26
N TYR A 134 -16.24 11.40 -46.40
CA TYR A 134 -15.72 11.62 -45.06
C TYR A 134 -15.84 10.38 -44.17
N ARG A 135 -17.00 9.69 -44.15
CA ARG A 135 -17.17 8.46 -43.35
C ARG A 135 -16.28 7.34 -43.87
N GLU A 136 -16.16 7.18 -45.19
CA GLU A 136 -15.35 6.14 -45.82
C GLU A 136 -13.87 6.34 -45.51
N LYS A 137 -13.38 7.58 -45.65
CA LYS A 137 -12.00 7.94 -45.27
C LYS A 137 -11.73 7.64 -43.80
N ARG A 138 -12.67 7.92 -42.89
CA ARG A 138 -12.52 7.60 -41.47
C ARG A 138 -12.60 6.10 -41.17
N ALA A 139 -13.46 5.36 -41.88
CA ALA A 139 -13.53 3.91 -41.76
C ALA A 139 -12.21 3.26 -42.19
N GLN A 140 -11.61 3.72 -43.30
CA GLN A 140 -10.31 3.26 -43.76
C GLN A 140 -9.19 3.59 -42.76
N ILE A 141 -9.18 4.79 -42.18
CA ILE A 141 -8.18 5.14 -41.15
C ILE A 141 -8.40 4.30 -39.88
N ARG A 142 -9.64 4.07 -39.44
CA ARG A 142 -9.91 3.17 -38.29
C ARG A 142 -9.42 1.75 -38.53
N GLN A 143 -9.58 1.23 -39.75
CA GLN A 143 -9.06 -0.08 -40.13
C GLN A 143 -7.52 -0.12 -40.18
N SER A 144 -6.87 1.02 -40.46
CA SER A 144 -5.41 1.11 -40.50
C SER A 144 -4.78 1.34 -39.12
N ILE A 145 -5.52 1.89 -38.16
CA ILE A 145 -5.07 2.04 -36.77
C ILE A 145 -4.98 0.66 -36.11
N LYS A 146 -3.78 0.32 -35.65
CA LYS A 146 -3.50 -0.88 -34.87
C LYS A 146 -3.17 -0.50 -33.45
N VAL A 147 -3.92 -1.06 -32.51
CA VAL A 147 -3.66 -0.89 -31.08
C VAL A 147 -2.69 -1.98 -30.65
N ARG A 148 -1.52 -1.57 -30.17
CA ARG A 148 -0.56 -2.47 -29.52
C ARG A 148 -1.11 -2.81 -28.14
N LYS A 149 -1.73 -3.97 -28.02
CA LYS A 149 -2.23 -4.49 -26.75
C LYS A 149 -1.18 -5.44 -26.17
N SER A 150 -0.72 -5.15 -24.96
CA SER A 150 -0.18 -6.20 -24.10
C SER A 150 -1.38 -6.98 -23.59
N THR A 151 -1.64 -8.14 -24.17
CA THR A 151 -2.70 -9.04 -23.68
C THR A 151 -2.24 -9.68 -22.39
N ARG A 152 -2.50 -9.01 -21.25
CA ARG A 152 -2.58 -9.74 -19.99
C ARG A 152 -3.82 -10.63 -20.06
N ALA A 153 -3.64 -11.95 -20.14
CA ALA A 153 -4.66 -12.84 -19.61
C ALA A 153 -4.95 -12.38 -18.17
N VAL A 154 -6.20 -12.48 -17.70
CA VAL A 154 -6.48 -12.30 -16.27
C VAL A 154 -5.80 -13.47 -15.56
N GLY A 155 -4.53 -13.26 -15.26
CA GLY A 155 -3.61 -14.25 -14.76
C GLY A 155 -3.70 -14.29 -13.24
N SER A 156 -3.31 -15.44 -12.70
CA SER A 156 -3.05 -15.61 -11.28
C SER A 156 -2.07 -14.54 -10.79
N SER A 157 -1.99 -14.29 -9.47
CA SER A 157 -0.99 -13.38 -8.89
C SER A 157 0.44 -13.69 -9.37
N THR A 158 0.71 -14.95 -9.71
CA THR A 158 1.96 -15.44 -10.28
C THR A 158 2.27 -14.82 -11.65
N ASP A 159 1.28 -14.71 -12.54
CA ASP A 159 1.47 -14.17 -13.89
C ASP A 159 1.72 -12.65 -13.87
N ILE A 160 1.15 -11.95 -12.89
CA ILE A 160 1.45 -10.54 -12.62
C ILE A 160 2.89 -10.38 -12.12
N SER A 161 3.32 -11.26 -11.21
CA SER A 161 4.65 -11.21 -10.60
C SER A 161 5.78 -11.55 -11.57
N LEU A 162 5.55 -12.48 -12.50
CA LEU A 162 6.59 -12.92 -13.42
C LEU A 162 6.94 -11.84 -14.45
N LEU A 163 6.03 -10.90 -14.73
CA LEU A 163 6.14 -9.92 -15.83
C LEU A 163 6.46 -10.57 -17.20
N VAL A 164 6.37 -11.89 -17.27
CA VAL A 164 6.61 -12.75 -18.41
C VAL A 164 5.29 -13.39 -18.72
N ASP A 165 4.80 -13.08 -19.91
CA ASP A 165 3.65 -13.75 -20.47
C ASP A 165 4.21 -14.78 -21.47
N PRO A 166 4.12 -16.09 -21.18
CA PRO A 166 4.59 -17.13 -22.10
C PRO A 166 3.84 -17.11 -23.44
N GLY A 167 2.79 -16.29 -23.57
CA GLY A 167 2.04 -16.00 -24.78
C GLY A 167 2.00 -14.54 -25.20
N SER A 168 2.88 -13.63 -24.72
CA SER A 168 2.88 -12.23 -25.19
C SER A 168 3.33 -12.14 -26.65
N LYS A 169 2.40 -12.41 -27.54
CA LYS A 169 2.42 -11.80 -28.86
C LYS A 169 1.98 -10.37 -28.62
N GLU A 170 2.74 -9.41 -29.13
CA GLU A 170 2.21 -8.08 -29.35
C GLU A 170 1.03 -8.22 -30.31
N GLU A 171 -0.16 -8.35 -29.76
CA GLU A 171 -1.35 -8.48 -30.57
C GLU A 171 -1.71 -7.07 -31.05
N LEU A 172 -1.55 -6.90 -32.36
CA LEU A 172 -2.04 -5.72 -33.04
C LEU A 172 -3.53 -5.91 -33.26
N VAL A 173 -4.32 -5.41 -32.31
CA VAL A 173 -5.77 -5.48 -32.37
C VAL A 173 -6.29 -4.29 -33.17
N PRO A 174 -7.33 -4.46 -34.00
CA PRO A 174 -7.99 -3.34 -34.66
C PRO A 174 -8.50 -2.30 -33.66
N TRP A 175 -8.52 -1.03 -34.08
CA TRP A 175 -9.12 0.04 -33.29
C TRP A 175 -10.62 -0.22 -33.03
N ASP A 176 -11.02 -0.09 -31.76
CA ASP A 176 -12.41 -0.21 -31.35
C ASP A 176 -12.71 0.76 -30.20
N LYS A 177 -13.45 1.83 -30.53
CA LYS A 177 -13.83 2.88 -29.58
C LYS A 177 -14.74 2.39 -28.45
N SER A 178 -15.51 1.31 -28.67
CA SER A 178 -16.45 0.79 -27.67
C SER A 178 -15.72 0.31 -26.40
N ARG A 179 -14.46 -0.13 -26.56
CA ARG A 179 -13.60 -0.55 -25.45
C ARG A 179 -13.29 0.60 -24.49
N ILE A 180 -13.04 1.80 -25.01
CA ILE A 180 -12.84 2.99 -24.18
C ILE A 180 -14.13 3.32 -23.42
N GLN A 181 -15.28 3.24 -24.10
CA GLN A 181 -16.58 3.50 -23.46
C GLN A 181 -16.84 2.52 -22.32
N HIS A 182 -16.67 1.21 -22.57
CA HIS A 182 -16.84 0.18 -21.56
C HIS A 182 -15.88 0.35 -20.39
N ALA A 183 -14.61 0.68 -20.64
CA ALA A 183 -13.63 0.95 -19.58
C ALA A 183 -14.00 2.18 -18.75
N LEU A 184 -14.44 3.28 -19.38
CA LEU A 184 -14.89 4.49 -18.68
C LEU A 184 -16.13 4.26 -17.82
N VAL A 185 -17.09 3.46 -18.31
CA VAL A 185 -18.27 3.09 -17.52
C VAL A 185 -17.89 2.20 -16.35
N LYS A 186 -16.99 1.23 -16.56
CA LYS A 186 -16.62 0.23 -15.55
C LYS A 186 -15.63 0.76 -14.50
N GLU A 187 -14.58 1.43 -14.92
CA GLU A 187 -13.46 1.85 -14.07
C GLU A 187 -13.63 3.26 -13.50
N ALA A 188 -14.26 4.17 -14.26
CA ALA A 188 -14.49 5.56 -13.84
C ALA A 188 -15.94 5.86 -13.46
N GLU A 189 -16.86 4.88 -13.54
CA GLU A 189 -18.28 5.05 -13.23
C GLU A 189 -18.90 6.26 -13.97
N LEU A 190 -18.57 6.41 -15.25
CA LEU A 190 -19.18 7.41 -16.12
C LEU A 190 -20.55 6.96 -16.61
N ASP A 191 -21.44 7.94 -16.78
CA ASP A 191 -22.67 7.72 -17.51
C ASP A 191 -22.36 7.31 -18.96
N PRO A 192 -23.09 6.36 -19.56
CA PRO A 192 -22.85 5.90 -20.93
C PRO A 192 -22.85 7.00 -21.99
N TYR A 193 -23.55 8.11 -21.77
CA TYR A 193 -23.54 9.26 -22.66
C TYR A 193 -22.21 10.02 -22.62
N ASP A 194 -21.72 10.34 -21.42
CA ASP A 194 -20.43 11.03 -21.26
C ASP A 194 -19.25 10.15 -21.68
N ALA A 195 -19.30 8.86 -21.35
CA ALA A 195 -18.31 7.88 -21.82
C ALA A 195 -18.24 7.83 -23.36
N ARG A 196 -19.39 7.87 -24.04
CA ARG A 196 -19.47 7.94 -25.52
C ARG A 196 -18.88 9.23 -26.08
N LYS A 197 -19.13 10.37 -25.44
CA LYS A 197 -18.57 11.67 -25.87
C LYS A 197 -17.06 11.71 -25.73
N ILE A 198 -16.53 11.23 -24.60
CA ILE A 198 -15.09 11.19 -24.34
C ILE A 198 -14.40 10.23 -25.31
N ALA A 199 -14.92 9.00 -25.47
CA ALA A 199 -14.37 8.05 -26.43
C ALA A 199 -14.36 8.59 -27.87
N SER A 200 -15.40 9.32 -28.26
CA SER A 200 -15.45 9.99 -29.57
C SER A 200 -14.39 11.08 -29.71
N ALA A 201 -14.15 11.87 -28.66
CA ALA A 201 -13.12 12.93 -28.69
C ALA A 201 -11.70 12.35 -28.74
N VAL A 202 -11.43 11.29 -27.98
CA VAL A 202 -10.15 10.56 -28.05
C VAL A 202 -9.93 9.97 -29.44
N GLU A 203 -10.95 9.34 -30.02
CA GLU A 203 -10.90 8.84 -31.39
C GLU A 203 -10.55 9.96 -32.40
N GLN A 204 -11.15 11.15 -32.25
CA GLN A 204 -10.83 12.31 -33.07
C GLN A 204 -9.37 12.75 -32.91
N LYS A 205 -8.87 12.85 -31.67
CA LYS A 205 -7.47 13.23 -31.38
C LYS A 205 -6.48 12.24 -32.02
N ILE A 206 -6.77 10.93 -31.98
CA ILE A 206 -5.93 9.89 -32.60
C ILE A 206 -5.96 9.97 -34.12
N LEU A 207 -7.14 10.18 -34.71
CA LEU A 207 -7.27 10.28 -36.17
C LEU A 207 -6.58 11.54 -36.70
N ASN A 208 -6.64 12.65 -35.97
CA ASN A 208 -6.01 13.91 -36.36
C ASN A 208 -4.48 13.90 -36.17
N SER A 209 -3.95 13.09 -35.25
CA SER A 209 -2.50 13.00 -35.02
C SER A 209 -1.77 12.19 -36.10
N GLY A 210 -2.50 11.44 -36.94
CA GLY A 210 -1.90 10.58 -37.97
C GLY A 210 -1.20 9.34 -37.43
N ILE A 211 -1.36 9.03 -36.13
CA ILE A 211 -0.76 7.87 -35.49
C ILE A 211 -1.51 6.60 -35.92
N ASN A 212 -0.83 5.73 -36.65
CA ASN A 212 -1.37 4.45 -37.14
C ASN A 212 -1.06 3.25 -36.21
N ARG A 213 -0.15 3.43 -35.23
CA ARG A 213 0.17 2.45 -34.19
C ARG A 213 0.16 3.11 -32.83
N ILE A 214 -0.74 2.69 -31.95
CA ILE A 214 -0.95 3.32 -30.65
C ILE A 214 -0.92 2.29 -29.52
N SER A 215 -0.29 2.63 -28.38
CA SER A 215 -0.29 1.79 -27.18
C SER A 215 -1.53 2.05 -26.32
N THR A 216 -1.92 1.06 -25.52
CA THR A 216 -3.00 1.23 -24.52
C THR A 216 -2.69 2.30 -23.48
N SER A 217 -1.41 2.51 -23.14
CA SER A 217 -0.97 3.60 -22.25
C SER A 217 -1.26 4.97 -22.84
N LEU A 218 -0.89 5.21 -24.10
CA LEU A 218 -1.15 6.50 -24.76
C LEU A 218 -2.66 6.77 -24.94
N ILE A 219 -3.45 5.72 -25.19
CA ILE A 219 -4.92 5.85 -25.20
C ILE A 219 -5.42 6.32 -23.83
N ARG A 220 -4.89 5.78 -22.72
CA ARG A 220 -5.26 6.18 -21.36
C ARG A 220 -4.92 7.65 -21.08
N GLU A 221 -3.71 8.09 -21.44
CA GLU A 221 -3.31 9.50 -21.30
C GLU A 221 -4.24 10.47 -22.08
N LEU A 222 -4.67 10.08 -23.28
CA LEU A 222 -5.62 10.88 -24.07
C LEU A 222 -7.02 10.92 -23.45
N VAL A 223 -7.48 9.81 -22.87
CA VAL A 223 -8.73 9.73 -22.11
C VAL A 223 -8.65 10.61 -20.86
N ASP A 224 -7.54 10.54 -20.14
CA ASP A 224 -7.29 11.30 -18.92
C ASP A 224 -7.28 12.81 -19.19
N ASN A 225 -6.69 13.23 -20.31
CA ASN A 225 -6.72 14.60 -20.79
C ASN A 225 -8.17 15.08 -21.05
N GLU A 226 -9.01 14.27 -21.70
CA GLU A 226 -10.42 14.62 -21.94
C GLU A 226 -11.25 14.66 -20.65
N LEU A 227 -11.01 13.74 -19.72
CA LEU A 227 -11.65 13.75 -18.40
C LEU A 227 -11.32 15.04 -17.65
N PHE A 228 -10.05 15.46 -17.69
CA PHE A 228 -9.58 16.69 -17.07
C PHE A 228 -10.21 17.94 -17.70
N GLU A 229 -10.16 18.07 -19.03
CA GLU A 229 -10.71 19.23 -19.76
C GLU A 229 -12.22 19.42 -19.50
N ARG A 230 -12.95 18.34 -19.20
CA ARG A 230 -14.40 18.34 -18.95
C ARG A 230 -14.77 18.45 -17.47
N GLY A 231 -13.79 18.60 -16.58
CA GLY A 231 -14.03 18.74 -15.13
C GLY A 231 -14.36 17.43 -14.42
N PHE A 232 -14.13 16.27 -15.03
CA PHE A 232 -14.31 14.95 -14.40
C PHE A 232 -13.11 14.55 -13.51
N SER A 233 -12.49 15.51 -12.81
CA SER A 233 -11.26 15.31 -12.01
C SER A 233 -11.42 14.25 -10.91
N ALA A 234 -12.63 14.09 -10.35
CA ALA A 234 -12.91 13.04 -9.37
C ALA A 234 -12.92 11.63 -9.98
N LYS A 235 -13.24 11.49 -11.26
CA LYS A 235 -13.27 10.22 -12.00
C LYS A 235 -11.90 9.87 -12.59
N LEU A 236 -11.11 10.90 -12.92
CA LEU A 236 -9.70 10.77 -13.27
C LEU A 236 -8.89 10.13 -12.14
N ALA A 237 -9.14 10.54 -10.88
CA ALA A 237 -8.48 9.97 -9.70
C ALA A 237 -8.74 8.45 -9.54
N LYS A 238 -9.87 7.92 -10.03
CA LYS A 238 -10.17 6.47 -9.97
C LYS A 238 -9.39 5.64 -10.99
N GLN A 239 -8.80 6.28 -12.00
CA GLN A 239 -8.05 5.60 -13.07
C GLN A 239 -6.54 5.81 -12.99
N SER A 240 -6.06 6.59 -12.01
CA SER A 240 -4.65 6.95 -11.87
C SER A 240 -3.79 5.72 -11.64
N ILE A 241 -2.70 5.63 -12.39
CA ILE A 241 -1.71 4.58 -12.22
C ILE A 241 -0.88 4.91 -10.99
N ILE A 242 -0.84 3.99 -10.03
CA ILE A 242 0.10 4.03 -8.91
C ILE A 242 1.44 3.55 -9.43
N GLY A 243 2.50 4.32 -9.18
CA GLY A 243 3.83 3.98 -9.67
C GLY A 243 4.86 5.03 -9.33
N MET A 244 6.00 4.94 -10.01
CA MET A 244 7.14 5.80 -9.79
C MET A 244 7.73 6.24 -11.13
N PRO A 245 8.01 7.54 -11.32
CA PRO A 245 8.79 8.01 -12.45
C PRO A 245 10.14 7.31 -12.53
N LYS A 246 10.63 7.02 -13.74
CA LYS A 246 11.94 6.37 -13.93
C LYS A 246 13.06 7.11 -13.20
N TYR A 247 13.04 8.44 -13.23
CA TYR A 247 14.05 9.26 -12.55
C TYR A 247 14.09 9.00 -11.05
N ASP A 248 12.94 8.95 -10.37
CA ASP A 248 12.86 8.68 -8.93
C ASP A 248 13.29 7.24 -8.62
N LEU A 249 12.96 6.29 -9.49
CA LEU A 249 13.41 4.91 -9.37
C LEU A 249 14.94 4.80 -9.50
N ASP A 250 15.53 5.49 -10.48
CA ASP A 250 16.98 5.57 -10.63
C ASP A 250 17.62 6.19 -9.36
N GLN A 251 17.02 7.24 -8.78
CA GLN A 251 17.50 7.79 -7.50
C GLN A 251 17.44 6.76 -6.38
N LEU A 252 16.37 5.99 -6.21
CA LEU A 252 16.30 4.95 -5.17
C LEU A 252 17.35 3.84 -5.37
N ILE A 253 17.64 3.48 -6.61
CA ILE A 253 18.65 2.46 -6.93
C ILE A 253 20.06 2.95 -6.59
N PHE A 254 20.38 4.20 -6.91
CA PHE A 254 21.75 4.73 -6.80
C PHE A 254 22.00 5.57 -5.54
N SER A 255 20.97 5.89 -4.75
CA SER A 255 21.07 6.70 -3.54
C SER A 255 20.24 6.16 -2.39
N ARG A 256 20.75 6.33 -1.17
CA ARG A 256 20.12 5.84 0.06
C ARG A 256 19.08 6.84 0.58
N SER A 257 17.89 6.36 0.93
CA SER A 257 16.90 7.13 1.71
C SER A 257 17.31 7.25 3.19
N ASN A 258 17.02 8.42 3.79
CA ASN A 258 17.22 8.69 5.22
C ASN A 258 15.93 8.62 6.04
N GLU A 259 14.82 8.15 5.47
CA GLU A 259 13.54 8.03 6.18
C GLU A 259 13.61 7.06 7.37
N ASN A 260 14.32 5.93 7.21
CA ASN A 260 14.46 4.91 8.24
C ASN A 260 15.94 4.75 8.64
N SER A 261 16.26 5.14 9.87
CA SER A 261 17.62 5.08 10.43
C SER A 261 18.17 3.65 10.58
N ASN A 262 17.30 2.63 10.59
CA ASN A 262 17.67 1.23 10.80
C ASN A 262 18.11 0.52 9.51
N ILE A 263 17.90 1.13 8.34
CA ILE A 263 18.50 0.67 7.09
C ILE A 263 19.95 1.14 7.10
N THR A 264 20.93 0.25 7.24
CA THR A 264 22.36 0.65 7.31
C THR A 264 23.03 0.79 5.94
N ALA A 265 22.50 0.11 4.91
CA ALA A 265 23.04 0.14 3.55
C ALA A 265 21.91 0.16 2.51
N ASN A 266 22.15 0.77 1.35
CA ASN A 266 21.24 0.71 0.20
C ASN A 266 21.39 -0.62 -0.53
N ASN A 267 21.12 -1.73 0.17
CA ASN A 267 21.21 -3.07 -0.40
C ASN A 267 19.98 -3.36 -1.29
N PRO A 268 20.01 -4.43 -2.12
CA PRO A 268 18.90 -4.76 -3.01
C PRO A 268 17.54 -4.92 -2.30
N GLU A 269 17.52 -5.44 -1.07
CA GLU A 269 16.28 -5.57 -0.30
C GLU A 269 15.74 -4.22 0.20
N ALA A 270 16.63 -3.30 0.60
CA ALA A 270 16.25 -1.94 0.96
C ALA A 270 15.63 -1.20 -0.24
N ILE A 271 16.19 -1.38 -1.43
CA ILE A 271 15.64 -0.82 -2.68
C ILE A 271 14.26 -1.41 -2.99
N ASN A 272 14.14 -2.75 -2.96
CA ASN A 272 12.86 -3.44 -3.17
C ASN A 272 11.78 -2.95 -2.19
N LEU A 273 12.14 -2.82 -0.91
CA LEU A 273 11.24 -2.33 0.11
C LEU A 273 10.82 -0.87 -0.16
N ALA A 274 11.75 0.02 -0.51
CA ALA A 274 11.44 1.42 -0.78
C ALA A 274 10.46 1.58 -1.97
N ILE A 275 10.63 0.79 -3.03
CA ILE A 275 9.74 0.76 -4.19
C ILE A 275 8.35 0.26 -3.78
N ALA A 276 8.30 -0.85 -3.05
CA ALA A 276 7.05 -1.44 -2.57
C ALA A 276 6.30 -0.48 -1.62
N GLU A 277 6.99 0.11 -0.65
CA GLU A 277 6.43 1.09 0.26
C GLU A 277 5.90 2.32 -0.46
N THR A 278 6.63 2.86 -1.44
CA THR A 278 6.17 4.05 -2.17
C THR A 278 4.86 3.78 -2.90
N THR A 279 4.75 2.61 -3.52
CA THR A 279 3.52 2.15 -4.18
C THR A 279 2.38 1.99 -3.17
N LEU A 280 2.64 1.36 -2.03
CA LEU A 280 1.64 1.14 -0.98
C LEU A 280 1.22 2.43 -0.27
N LYS A 281 2.13 3.40 -0.08
CA LYS A 281 1.83 4.74 0.47
C LYS A 281 0.84 5.48 -0.42
N GLN A 282 1.08 5.48 -1.74
CA GLN A 282 0.16 6.06 -2.72
C GLN A 282 -1.20 5.37 -2.68
N TYR A 283 -1.23 4.04 -2.68
CA TYR A 283 -2.47 3.27 -2.56
C TYR A 283 -3.24 3.60 -1.27
N ALA A 284 -2.55 3.66 -0.13
CA ALA A 284 -3.17 3.95 1.16
C ALA A 284 -3.82 5.34 1.17
N LEU A 285 -3.14 6.37 0.65
CA LEU A 285 -3.67 7.73 0.57
C LEU A 285 -4.84 7.88 -0.40
N GLN A 286 -4.90 7.07 -1.46
CA GLN A 286 -5.94 7.13 -2.48
C GLN A 286 -7.18 6.30 -2.12
N GLU A 287 -6.98 5.10 -1.57
CA GLU A 287 -8.03 4.08 -1.46
C GLU A 287 -8.38 3.66 -0.03
N VAL A 288 -7.45 3.83 0.93
CA VAL A 288 -7.66 3.38 2.32
C VAL A 288 -8.14 4.52 3.20
N PHE A 289 -7.50 5.69 3.11
CA PHE A 289 -7.83 6.85 3.93
C PHE A 289 -8.82 7.79 3.23
N SER A 290 -9.59 8.56 4.03
CA SER A 290 -10.42 9.63 3.48
C SER A 290 -9.54 10.77 2.94
N ARG A 291 -10.06 11.52 1.95
CA ARG A 291 -9.34 12.66 1.36
C ARG A 291 -8.90 13.68 2.41
N GLU A 292 -9.73 13.95 3.41
CA GLU A 292 -9.43 14.87 4.49
C GLU A 292 -8.19 14.44 5.29
N VAL A 293 -8.07 13.14 5.59
CA VAL A 293 -6.93 12.57 6.30
C VAL A 293 -5.68 12.57 5.41
N ALA A 294 -5.82 12.18 4.14
CA ALA A 294 -4.72 12.21 3.19
C ALA A 294 -4.18 13.64 2.98
N ASP A 295 -5.05 14.64 2.79
CA ASP A 295 -4.67 16.05 2.62
C ASP A 295 -4.03 16.65 3.88
N ALA A 296 -4.48 16.21 5.07
CA ALA A 296 -3.86 16.59 6.33
C ALA A 296 -2.45 16.00 6.44
N HIS A 297 -2.25 14.76 6.00
CA HIS A 297 -0.93 14.12 5.96
C HIS A 297 0.01 14.81 4.97
N LEU A 298 -0.43 15.02 3.73
CA LEU A 298 0.36 15.62 2.66
C LEU A 298 0.79 17.07 2.95
N ARG A 299 -0.01 17.81 3.74
CA ARG A 299 0.33 19.17 4.18
C ARG A 299 1.07 19.22 5.53
N GLY A 300 1.37 18.06 6.12
CA GLY A 300 2.08 17.96 7.40
C GLY A 300 1.27 18.37 8.63
N ALA A 301 -0.06 18.47 8.53
CA ALA A 301 -0.93 18.73 9.67
C ALA A 301 -1.07 17.50 10.59
N VAL A 302 -0.97 16.30 10.02
CA VAL A 302 -0.86 15.02 10.75
C VAL A 302 0.23 14.16 10.13
N HIS A 303 0.77 13.20 10.87
CA HIS A 303 1.68 12.20 10.33
C HIS A 303 1.05 10.80 10.47
N LEU A 304 0.85 10.11 9.35
CA LEU A 304 0.39 8.74 9.33
C LEU A 304 1.63 7.84 9.42
N HIS A 305 1.86 7.28 10.59
CA HIS A 305 2.93 6.32 10.81
C HIS A 305 2.72 5.07 9.96
N ASP A 306 3.81 4.50 9.44
CA ASP A 306 3.80 3.20 8.75
C ASP A 306 2.86 3.14 7.53
N LEU A 307 2.67 4.28 6.86
CA LEU A 307 1.77 4.43 5.72
C LEU A 307 2.08 3.47 4.54
N GLY A 308 3.30 2.97 4.45
CA GLY A 308 3.72 1.95 3.47
C GLY A 308 3.26 0.52 3.80
N TYR A 309 2.55 0.30 4.91
CA TYR A 309 2.14 -1.01 5.39
C TYR A 309 0.61 -1.14 5.62
N PRO A 310 -0.25 -0.77 4.66
CA PRO A 310 -1.71 -0.79 4.85
C PRO A 310 -2.29 -2.19 5.09
N THR A 311 -1.52 -3.25 4.83
CA THR A 311 -1.92 -4.66 5.00
C THR A 311 -1.40 -5.30 6.29
N ARG A 312 -0.78 -4.51 7.18
CA ARG A 312 -0.13 -5.00 8.39
C ARG A 312 -0.73 -4.38 9.64
N VAL A 313 -0.57 -5.09 10.75
CA VAL A 313 -0.80 -4.54 12.09
C VAL A 313 0.46 -3.79 12.54
N TYR A 314 0.33 -2.88 13.51
CA TYR A 314 1.45 -2.06 13.95
C TYR A 314 2.48 -2.89 14.74
N CYS A 315 2.27 -3.13 16.02
CA CYS A 315 3.20 -3.86 16.89
C CYS A 315 2.47 -4.91 17.72
N SER A 316 3.21 -5.83 18.33
CA SER A 316 2.66 -6.80 19.29
C SER A 316 3.70 -7.21 20.32
N SER A 317 3.22 -7.66 21.48
CA SER A 317 4.02 -8.35 22.48
C SER A 317 3.64 -9.84 22.50
N HIS A 318 4.63 -10.71 22.65
CA HIS A 318 4.51 -12.15 22.52
C HIS A 318 4.98 -12.87 23.77
N SER A 319 4.35 -14.01 24.07
CA SER A 319 4.78 -14.90 25.15
C SER A 319 5.55 -16.09 24.59
N LEU A 320 6.71 -16.37 25.20
CA LEU A 320 7.54 -17.53 24.87
C LEU A 320 6.85 -18.86 25.22
N GLU A 321 5.83 -18.84 26.09
CA GLU A 321 5.09 -20.04 26.53
C GLU A 321 4.51 -20.84 25.36
N TYR A 322 4.05 -20.16 24.31
CA TYR A 322 3.48 -20.85 23.16
C TYR A 322 4.53 -21.72 22.46
N LEU A 323 5.72 -21.16 22.20
CA LEU A 323 6.83 -21.89 21.59
C LEU A 323 7.35 -23.02 22.48
N LYS A 324 7.32 -22.83 23.80
CA LYS A 324 7.69 -23.87 24.77
C LYS A 324 6.71 -25.03 24.75
N LYS A 325 5.40 -24.77 24.75
CA LYS A 325 4.36 -25.81 24.80
C LYS A 325 4.20 -26.55 23.49
N TYR A 326 4.26 -25.84 22.36
CA TYR A 326 3.83 -26.37 21.07
C TYR A 326 4.95 -26.48 20.04
N GLY A 327 6.15 -25.98 20.34
CA GLY A 327 7.24 -25.88 19.37
C GLY A 327 6.95 -24.81 18.32
N LEU A 328 7.46 -25.03 17.10
CA LEU A 328 7.32 -24.09 16.00
C LEU A 328 6.46 -24.70 14.89
N CYS A 329 5.27 -24.13 14.69
CA CYS A 329 4.33 -24.53 13.65
C CYS A 329 3.73 -23.28 13.00
N LEU A 330 4.35 -22.83 11.91
CA LEU A 330 3.94 -21.62 11.19
C LEU A 330 3.46 -22.00 9.78
N GLY A 331 2.35 -21.38 9.34
CA GLY A 331 1.72 -21.74 8.06
C GLY A 331 2.52 -21.36 6.82
N ASN A 332 3.51 -20.47 6.96
CA ASN A 332 4.42 -20.05 5.90
C ASN A 332 5.69 -20.92 5.80
N LEU A 333 5.85 -21.92 6.67
CA LEU A 333 7.00 -22.83 6.68
C LEU A 333 6.55 -24.27 6.42
N ASP A 334 7.27 -24.97 5.55
CA ASP A 334 7.01 -26.37 5.24
C ASP A 334 7.43 -27.31 6.39
N THR A 335 8.42 -26.89 7.18
CA THR A 335 8.97 -27.65 8.29
C THR A 335 8.35 -27.21 9.62
N ARG A 336 8.05 -28.19 10.48
CA ARG A 336 7.53 -27.98 11.84
C ARG A 336 8.48 -28.59 12.86
N SER A 337 8.64 -27.93 14.01
CA SER A 337 9.49 -28.40 15.11
C SER A 337 8.66 -28.72 16.33
N ALA A 338 8.94 -29.86 16.98
CA ALA A 338 8.43 -30.16 18.31
C ALA A 338 9.04 -29.18 19.37
N PRO A 339 8.46 -29.09 20.57
CA PRO A 339 9.00 -28.29 21.67
C PRO A 339 10.52 -28.47 21.91
N ALA A 340 11.21 -27.36 22.14
CA ALA A 340 12.66 -27.35 22.36
C ALA A 340 13.07 -28.10 23.65
N LYS A 341 14.18 -28.83 23.58
CA LYS A 341 14.79 -29.53 24.74
C LYS A 341 15.89 -28.73 25.44
N HIS A 342 16.54 -27.82 24.72
CA HIS A 342 17.65 -27.01 25.22
C HIS A 342 17.40 -25.52 24.97
N ALA A 343 17.99 -24.65 25.80
CA ALA A 343 17.86 -23.20 25.71
C ALA A 343 18.21 -22.69 24.30
N ARG A 344 19.34 -23.15 23.75
CA ARG A 344 19.79 -22.80 22.40
C ARG A 344 18.76 -23.10 21.31
N THR A 345 18.11 -24.26 21.36
CA THR A 345 17.06 -24.63 20.42
C THR A 345 15.81 -23.76 20.61
N LEU A 346 15.46 -23.42 21.85
CA LEU A 346 14.35 -22.51 22.14
C LEU A 346 14.61 -21.11 21.55
N THR A 347 15.84 -20.60 21.69
CA THR A 347 16.28 -19.35 21.06
C THR A 347 16.21 -19.44 19.53
N GLY A 348 16.56 -20.58 18.94
CA GLY A 348 16.35 -20.83 17.50
C GLY A 348 14.88 -20.73 17.10
N HIS A 349 13.97 -21.39 17.84
CA HIS A 349 12.53 -21.28 17.60
C HIS A 349 12.02 -19.85 17.74
N LEU A 350 12.48 -19.13 18.77
CA LEU A 350 12.12 -17.73 19.00
C LEU A 350 12.57 -16.86 17.82
N ASN A 351 13.81 -17.01 17.36
CA ASN A 351 14.32 -16.22 16.23
C ASN A 351 13.54 -16.51 14.94
N THR A 352 13.28 -17.79 14.63
CA THR A 352 12.48 -18.14 13.45
C THR A 352 11.04 -17.62 13.54
N PHE A 353 10.44 -17.67 14.75
CA PHE A 353 9.13 -17.10 15.00
C PHE A 353 9.11 -15.58 14.74
N LEU A 354 10.03 -14.84 15.35
CA LEU A 354 10.10 -13.38 15.22
C LEU A 354 10.38 -12.95 13.77
N ALA A 355 11.32 -13.62 13.10
CA ALA A 355 11.61 -13.37 11.69
C ALA A 355 10.39 -13.62 10.79
N SER A 356 9.60 -14.66 11.08
CA SER A 356 8.36 -14.94 10.34
C SER A 356 7.26 -13.92 10.64
N MET A 357 7.14 -13.46 11.88
CA MET A 357 6.14 -12.46 12.28
C MET A 357 6.42 -11.08 11.68
N GLN A 358 7.68 -10.71 11.42
CA GLN A 358 8.02 -9.42 10.82
C GLN A 358 7.30 -9.13 9.49
N ALA A 359 6.88 -10.16 8.75
CA ALA A 359 6.11 -9.98 7.52
C ALA A 359 4.69 -9.41 7.77
N TYR A 360 4.15 -9.58 8.98
CA TYR A 360 2.77 -9.24 9.36
C TYR A 360 2.67 -7.97 10.22
N TYR A 361 3.79 -7.50 10.77
CA TYR A 361 3.87 -6.30 11.61
C TYR A 361 4.68 -5.20 10.92
N ALA A 362 4.29 -3.94 11.16
CA ALA A 362 5.02 -2.76 10.68
C ALA A 362 6.06 -2.27 11.70
N GLY A 363 5.71 -2.35 12.99
CA GLY A 363 6.51 -1.93 14.13
C GLY A 363 7.14 -3.09 14.91
N ALA A 364 7.37 -2.85 16.21
CA ALA A 364 8.18 -3.73 17.05
C ALA A 364 7.47 -5.03 17.48
N LEU A 365 8.29 -6.05 17.73
CA LEU A 365 7.90 -7.34 18.28
C LEU A 365 8.52 -7.50 19.67
N GLY A 366 7.70 -7.31 20.69
CA GLY A 366 8.10 -7.50 22.08
C GLY A 366 8.04 -8.97 22.48
N VAL A 367 8.93 -9.39 23.39
CA VAL A 367 8.86 -10.70 24.04
C VAL A 367 8.87 -10.50 25.55
N GLY A 368 7.77 -10.93 26.18
CA GLY A 368 7.54 -10.80 27.61
C GLY A 368 8.38 -11.76 28.45
N TYR A 369 8.83 -11.31 29.62
CA TYR A 369 9.36 -12.15 30.70
C TYR A 369 10.54 -13.05 30.31
N ILE A 370 11.47 -12.57 29.49
CA ILE A 370 12.55 -13.39 28.90
C ILE A 370 13.32 -14.16 29.97
N ASN A 371 13.83 -13.48 31.00
CA ASN A 371 14.66 -14.12 32.02
C ASN A 371 13.90 -15.15 32.85
N ILE A 372 12.61 -14.92 33.10
CA ILE A 372 11.75 -15.80 33.88
C ILE A 372 11.35 -17.04 33.06
N LEU A 373 10.91 -16.85 31.81
CA LEU A 373 10.42 -17.94 30.97
C LEU A 373 11.55 -18.86 30.49
N TYR A 374 12.78 -18.36 30.41
CA TYR A 374 13.98 -19.17 30.16
C TYR A 374 14.54 -19.87 31.40
N ALA A 375 14.21 -19.44 32.62
CA ALA A 375 14.78 -20.00 33.86
C ALA A 375 14.71 -21.55 33.93
N PRO A 376 13.60 -22.22 33.55
CA PRO A 376 13.54 -23.69 33.50
C PRO A 376 14.56 -24.36 32.56
N TYR A 377 15.02 -23.66 31.52
CA TYR A 377 15.96 -24.16 30.52
C TYR A 377 17.42 -23.96 30.91
N VAL A 378 17.70 -23.03 31.84
CA VAL A 378 19.06 -22.68 32.25
C VAL A 378 19.38 -23.08 33.68
N ALA A 379 18.41 -23.58 34.46
CA ALA A 379 18.60 -23.92 35.88
C ALA A 379 19.71 -24.94 36.21
N HIS A 380 20.17 -25.72 35.23
CA HIS A 380 21.25 -26.70 35.39
C HIS A 380 22.62 -26.18 34.93
N MET A 381 22.67 -24.96 34.39
CA MET A 381 23.86 -24.36 33.81
C MET A 381 24.67 -23.62 34.88
N SER A 382 25.99 -23.62 34.72
CA SER A 382 26.88 -22.68 35.39
C SER A 382 26.65 -21.25 34.91
N TYR A 383 27.17 -20.27 35.65
CA TYR A 383 27.03 -18.86 35.28
C TYR A 383 27.65 -18.55 33.90
N ASP A 384 28.81 -19.13 33.60
CA ASP A 384 29.47 -18.93 32.31
C ASP A 384 28.64 -19.50 31.14
N GLU A 385 28.01 -20.65 31.34
CA GLU A 385 27.08 -21.23 30.37
C GLU A 385 25.81 -20.37 30.21
N MET A 386 25.25 -19.85 31.31
CA MET A 386 24.13 -18.90 31.26
C MET A 386 24.49 -17.63 30.47
N ARG A 387 25.68 -17.07 30.72
CA ARG A 387 26.19 -15.90 29.99
C ARG A 387 26.40 -16.21 28.51
N GLN A 388 26.89 -17.40 28.17
CA GLN A 388 27.02 -17.82 26.77
C GLN A 388 25.66 -17.95 26.07
N GLU A 389 24.63 -18.47 26.75
CA GLU A 389 23.28 -18.56 26.19
C GLU A 389 22.61 -17.18 26.08
N ALA A 390 22.84 -16.28 27.05
CA ALA A 390 22.43 -14.88 26.98
C ALA A 390 23.09 -14.16 25.78
N GLN A 391 24.40 -14.36 25.59
CA GLN A 391 25.14 -13.83 24.46
C GLN A 391 24.55 -14.33 23.14
N HIS A 392 24.36 -15.65 23.00
CA HIS A 392 23.75 -16.23 21.80
C HIS A 392 22.36 -15.63 21.52
N MET A 393 21.54 -15.42 22.55
CA MET A 393 20.20 -14.85 22.42
C MET A 393 20.21 -13.40 21.91
N ILE A 394 21.01 -12.54 22.54
CA ILE A 394 21.11 -11.11 22.19
C ILE A 394 21.71 -10.95 20.79
N PHE A 395 22.82 -11.63 20.50
CA PHE A 395 23.45 -11.57 19.18
C PHE A 395 22.52 -12.08 18.07
N SER A 396 21.82 -13.20 18.29
CA SER A 396 20.85 -13.73 17.31
C SER A 396 19.71 -12.75 17.01
N GLY A 397 19.26 -11.98 18.00
CA GLY A 397 18.26 -10.93 17.78
C GLY A 397 18.84 -9.69 17.06
N SER A 398 20.05 -9.28 17.45
CA SER A 398 20.71 -8.07 16.93
C SER A 398 21.21 -8.20 15.48
N GLN A 399 21.62 -9.40 15.08
CA GLN A 399 22.21 -9.69 13.76
C GLN A 399 21.19 -10.27 12.77
N SER A 400 19.94 -9.78 12.84
CA SER A 400 18.82 -10.23 12.01
C SER A 400 18.62 -9.41 10.72
N ALA A 401 19.63 -8.64 10.32
CA ALA A 401 19.60 -7.73 9.15
C ALA A 401 19.56 -8.42 7.77
N PHE A 402 19.35 -9.74 7.72
CA PHE A 402 18.99 -10.49 6.52
C PHE A 402 17.46 -10.51 6.26
N SER A 403 16.69 -9.90 7.17
CA SER A 403 15.23 -9.87 7.11
C SER A 403 14.71 -8.79 6.14
N ARG A 404 13.41 -8.48 6.23
CA ARG A 404 12.72 -7.56 5.30
C ARG A 404 13.44 -6.21 5.18
N GLY A 405 13.74 -5.81 3.94
CA GLY A 405 14.40 -4.52 3.67
C GLY A 405 15.86 -4.44 4.12
N GLY A 406 16.46 -5.58 4.50
CA GLY A 406 17.82 -5.66 5.04
C GLY A 406 17.99 -4.94 6.38
N GLN A 407 16.93 -4.86 7.18
CA GLN A 407 16.93 -4.22 8.51
C GLN A 407 17.00 -5.28 9.60
N THR A 408 17.63 -4.95 10.73
CA THR A 408 17.50 -5.75 11.96
C THR A 408 16.05 -5.73 12.43
N LEU A 409 15.58 -6.85 12.98
CA LEU A 409 14.25 -6.96 13.59
C LEU A 409 14.13 -5.96 14.75
N PHE A 410 13.02 -5.23 14.77
CA PHE A 410 12.70 -4.33 15.88
C PHE A 410 12.18 -5.19 17.02
N LEU A 411 13.07 -5.55 17.93
CA LEU A 411 12.81 -6.46 19.03
C LEU A 411 12.95 -5.77 20.37
N ASP A 412 12.01 -6.04 21.27
CA ASP A 412 12.07 -5.59 22.66
C ASP A 412 12.04 -6.81 23.58
N PHE A 413 13.07 -7.00 24.38
CA PHE A 413 13.12 -8.07 25.38
C PHE A 413 12.78 -7.50 26.75
N ASN A 414 11.65 -7.97 27.29
CA ASN A 414 11.14 -7.52 28.57
C ASN A 414 11.79 -8.41 29.65
N VAL A 415 12.65 -7.79 30.46
CA VAL A 415 13.47 -8.43 31.50
C VAL A 415 13.04 -7.87 32.84
N HIS A 416 12.77 -8.76 33.81
CA HIS A 416 12.25 -8.35 35.12
C HIS A 416 13.29 -8.60 36.21
N THR A 417 13.38 -7.67 37.16
CA THR A 417 14.23 -7.77 38.35
C THR A 417 13.92 -9.02 39.19
N GLY A 418 12.67 -9.45 39.24
CA GLY A 418 12.22 -10.67 39.91
C GLY A 418 10.94 -11.24 39.29
N VAL A 419 10.47 -12.39 39.81
CA VAL A 419 9.21 -13.01 39.36
C VAL A 419 8.02 -12.25 39.95
N PRO A 420 7.19 -11.57 39.12
CA PRO A 420 6.06 -10.80 39.63
C PRO A 420 5.07 -11.68 40.40
N ARG A 421 4.41 -11.11 41.42
CA ARG A 421 3.50 -11.84 42.33
C ARG A 421 2.45 -12.69 41.59
N TYR A 422 1.89 -12.16 40.50
CA TYR A 422 0.89 -12.87 39.69
C TYR A 422 1.45 -14.04 38.88
N MET A 423 2.77 -14.11 38.67
CA MET A 423 3.44 -15.24 38.01
C MET A 423 3.99 -16.27 38.99
N GLN A 424 4.18 -15.93 40.26
CA GLN A 424 4.87 -16.80 41.23
C GLN A 424 4.22 -18.20 41.33
N ASN A 425 2.89 -18.28 41.31
CA ASN A 425 2.16 -19.53 41.43
C ASN A 425 1.85 -20.21 40.08
N VAL A 426 2.30 -19.65 38.96
CA VAL A 426 2.05 -20.21 37.63
C VAL A 426 2.96 -21.43 37.43
N PRO A 427 2.44 -22.61 37.05
CA PRO A 427 3.25 -23.78 36.76
C PRO A 427 4.25 -23.50 35.63
N ALA A 428 5.52 -23.81 35.88
CA ALA A 428 6.58 -23.58 34.92
C ALA A 428 6.58 -24.68 33.85
N ILE A 429 6.66 -24.26 32.59
CA ILE A 429 6.90 -25.15 31.45
C ILE A 429 8.40 -25.19 31.16
N GLY A 430 8.94 -26.38 31.07
CA GLY A 430 10.35 -26.62 30.80
C GLY A 430 10.59 -27.34 29.48
N PRO A 431 11.78 -27.93 29.34
CA PRO A 431 12.18 -28.71 28.17
C PRO A 431 11.13 -29.69 27.67
N SER A 432 11.07 -29.86 26.35
CA SER A 432 10.10 -30.71 25.64
C SER A 432 8.62 -30.30 25.85
N GLY A 433 8.35 -29.08 26.29
CA GLY A 433 7.00 -28.55 26.48
C GLY A 433 6.25 -29.19 27.64
N LYS A 434 6.97 -29.77 28.60
CA LYS A 434 6.40 -30.43 29.77
C LYS A 434 6.42 -29.51 30.99
N PRO A 435 5.42 -29.60 31.88
CA PRO A 435 5.52 -29.00 33.21
C PRO A 435 6.77 -29.52 33.94
N THR A 436 7.48 -28.64 34.64
CA THR A 436 8.66 -29.05 35.41
C THR A 436 8.32 -29.66 36.76
N GLY A 437 7.06 -29.56 37.18
CA GLY A 437 6.61 -29.86 38.55
C GLY A 437 6.84 -28.72 39.54
N LYS A 438 7.45 -27.61 39.10
CA LYS A 438 7.66 -26.38 39.88
C LYS A 438 6.86 -25.22 39.30
N THR A 439 6.70 -24.18 40.09
CA THR A 439 6.14 -22.88 39.70
C THR A 439 7.24 -21.91 39.26
N TYR A 440 6.89 -20.81 38.59
CA TYR A 440 7.87 -19.78 38.24
C TYR A 440 8.48 -19.09 39.48
N GLY A 441 7.74 -18.98 40.59
CA GLY A 441 8.27 -18.45 41.85
C GLY A 441 9.44 -19.27 42.38
N GLU A 442 9.40 -20.60 42.25
CA GLU A 442 10.50 -21.48 42.63
C GLU A 442 11.75 -21.35 41.73
N TYR A 443 11.62 -20.70 40.58
CA TYR A 443 12.74 -20.36 39.70
C TYR A 443 13.27 -18.93 39.92
N ALA A 444 12.78 -18.18 40.91
CA ALA A 444 13.16 -16.78 41.10
C ALA A 444 14.68 -16.55 41.19
N ALA A 445 15.41 -17.40 41.94
CA ALA A 445 16.86 -17.30 42.04
C ALA A 445 17.56 -17.54 40.69
N VAL A 446 17.11 -18.53 39.91
CA VAL A 446 17.66 -18.81 38.57
C VAL A 446 17.32 -17.68 37.60
N ALA A 447 16.10 -17.15 37.65
CA ALA A 447 15.68 -16.02 36.82
C ALA A 447 16.48 -14.74 37.11
N ALA A 448 16.85 -14.51 38.37
CA ALA A 448 17.72 -13.41 38.79
C ALA A 448 19.17 -13.60 38.31
N GLN A 449 19.71 -14.81 38.41
CA GLN A 449 21.04 -15.13 37.87
C GLN A 449 21.09 -14.96 36.35
N PHE A 450 20.08 -15.44 35.63
CA PHE A 450 20.01 -15.28 34.19
C PHE A 450 19.76 -13.83 33.78
N CYS A 451 19.01 -13.05 34.57
CA CYS A 451 18.89 -11.60 34.42
C CYS A 451 20.25 -10.91 34.48
N ARG A 452 21.08 -11.26 35.48
CA ARG A 452 22.45 -10.73 35.59
C ARG A 452 23.29 -11.07 34.36
N ALA A 453 23.22 -12.33 33.90
CA ALA A 453 23.94 -12.77 32.70
C ALA A 453 23.53 -12.01 31.43
N LEU A 454 22.23 -11.70 31.26
CA LEU A 454 21.74 -10.86 30.17
C LEU A 454 22.27 -9.42 30.28
N LEU A 455 22.23 -8.83 31.48
CA LEU A 455 22.75 -7.48 31.72
C LEU A 455 24.26 -7.38 31.46
N ASP A 456 25.04 -8.40 31.81
CA ASP A 456 26.49 -8.42 31.51
C ASP A 456 26.77 -8.33 30.01
N VAL A 457 25.99 -9.03 29.18
CA VAL A 457 26.13 -8.97 27.71
C VAL A 457 25.74 -7.59 27.18
N TRP A 458 24.62 -7.02 27.62
CA TRP A 458 24.23 -5.66 27.21
C TRP A 458 25.23 -4.59 27.66
N ARG A 459 25.89 -4.78 28.81
CA ARG A 459 26.94 -3.90 29.30
C ARG A 459 28.19 -3.96 28.43
N GLU A 460 28.63 -5.16 28.08
CA GLU A 460 29.85 -5.40 27.29
C GLU A 460 29.75 -4.89 25.85
N GLY A 461 28.55 -4.99 25.25
CA GLY A 461 28.30 -4.55 23.87
C GLY A 461 28.75 -5.57 22.82
N ASP A 462 28.88 -5.11 21.58
CA ASP A 462 29.44 -5.89 20.48
C ASP A 462 30.98 -6.02 20.57
N CYS A 463 31.63 -6.60 19.56
CA CYS A 463 33.08 -6.79 19.56
C CYS A 463 33.89 -5.48 19.57
N ASP A 464 33.26 -4.35 19.23
CA ASP A 464 33.84 -3.01 19.27
C ASP A 464 33.36 -2.24 20.52
N HIS A 465 32.74 -2.92 21.48
CA HIS A 465 32.12 -2.37 22.69
C HIS A 465 30.99 -1.37 22.41
N ARG A 466 30.33 -1.47 21.25
CA ARG A 466 29.17 -0.65 20.92
C ARG A 466 27.90 -1.26 21.50
N VAL A 467 26.98 -0.39 21.87
CA VAL A 467 25.67 -0.82 22.38
C VAL A 467 24.83 -1.50 21.31
N PHE A 468 24.05 -2.50 21.74
CA PHE A 468 23.06 -3.14 20.87
C PHE A 468 21.87 -2.22 20.65
N ALA A 469 21.53 -1.94 19.39
CA ALA A 469 20.29 -1.26 19.04
C ALA A 469 19.06 -2.15 19.29
N PHE A 470 19.21 -3.45 19.04
CA PHE A 470 18.19 -4.49 19.27
C PHE A 470 18.86 -5.79 19.73
N PRO A 471 18.16 -6.69 20.44
CA PRO A 471 16.89 -6.40 21.10
C PRO A 471 17.08 -5.34 22.18
N LYS A 472 16.11 -4.42 22.31
CA LYS A 472 16.12 -3.47 23.41
C LYS A 472 15.95 -4.21 24.71
N CYS A 473 16.68 -3.78 25.74
CA CYS A 473 16.47 -4.24 27.10
C CYS A 473 15.41 -3.35 27.75
N ASP A 474 14.17 -3.83 27.79
CA ASP A 474 13.09 -3.21 28.55
C ASP A 474 13.14 -3.82 29.95
N PHE A 475 13.72 -3.09 30.90
CA PHE A 475 14.02 -3.55 32.24
C PHE A 475 12.94 -3.11 33.22
N HIS A 476 12.12 -4.07 33.63
CA HIS A 476 10.94 -3.87 34.46
C HIS A 476 11.28 -3.79 35.95
N ILE A 477 10.74 -2.75 36.58
CA ILE A 477 10.88 -2.44 38.00
C ILE A 477 9.47 -2.30 38.60
N ASN A 478 9.30 -2.82 39.81
CA ASN A 478 8.07 -2.70 40.60
C ASN A 478 8.40 -2.43 42.08
N ASP A 479 7.38 -2.30 42.94
CA ASP A 479 7.56 -2.07 44.37
C ASP A 479 8.40 -3.18 45.06
N ASP A 480 8.26 -4.44 44.64
CA ASP A 480 9.04 -5.55 45.20
C ASP A 480 10.55 -5.37 44.93
N THR A 481 10.90 -4.69 43.84
CA THR A 481 12.31 -4.43 43.47
C THR A 481 13.05 -3.64 44.55
N PHE A 482 12.37 -2.72 45.22
CA PHE A 482 12.99 -1.88 46.26
C PHE A 482 13.05 -2.57 47.63
N ASN A 483 12.23 -3.60 47.83
CA ASN A 483 12.11 -4.30 49.11
C ASN A 483 12.90 -5.61 49.15
N ASP A 484 13.12 -6.25 48.00
CA ASP A 484 13.92 -7.46 47.88
C ASP A 484 15.40 -7.12 47.63
N PRO A 485 16.35 -7.57 48.48
CA PRO A 485 17.76 -7.23 48.34
C PRO A 485 18.40 -7.69 47.03
N VAL A 486 17.96 -8.82 46.47
CA VAL A 486 18.50 -9.38 45.21
C VAL A 486 18.00 -8.55 44.03
N GLN A 487 16.71 -8.21 44.03
CA GLN A 487 16.14 -7.36 42.99
C GLN A 487 16.73 -5.94 43.05
N LEU A 488 16.97 -5.41 44.24
CA LEU A 488 17.60 -4.11 44.43
C LEU A 488 19.05 -4.11 43.94
N ASP A 489 19.80 -5.20 44.11
CA ASP A 489 21.15 -5.35 43.54
C ASP A 489 21.11 -5.32 42.01
N LEU A 490 20.18 -6.08 41.39
CA LEU A 490 19.99 -6.07 39.94
C LEU A 490 19.61 -4.67 39.42
N LEU A 491 18.75 -3.95 40.14
CA LEU A 491 18.40 -2.57 39.81
C LEU A 491 19.62 -1.65 39.87
N LYS A 492 20.40 -1.70 40.96
CA LYS A 492 21.63 -0.90 41.09
C LYS A 492 22.61 -1.21 39.97
N TYR A 493 22.75 -2.48 39.61
CA TYR A 493 23.60 -2.90 38.50
C TYR A 493 23.08 -2.37 37.15
N ALA A 494 21.78 -2.46 36.88
CA ALA A 494 21.18 -1.87 35.70
C ALA A 494 21.37 -0.35 35.63
N CYS A 495 21.26 0.37 36.76
CA CYS A 495 21.56 1.80 36.83
C CYS A 495 23.03 2.10 36.52
N GLN A 496 23.96 1.26 36.99
CA GLN A 496 25.37 1.38 36.62
C GLN A 496 25.56 1.23 35.11
N ILE A 497 25.00 0.21 34.49
CA ILE A 497 25.09 0.00 33.03
C ILE A 497 24.53 1.22 32.28
N ALA A 498 23.37 1.73 32.73
CA ALA A 498 22.74 2.89 32.10
C ALA A 498 23.62 4.14 32.18
N SER A 499 24.39 4.31 33.27
CA SER A 499 25.36 5.39 33.40
C SER A 499 26.59 5.23 32.50
N GLU A 500 26.92 4.00 32.11
CA GLU A 500 28.10 3.68 31.31
C GLU A 500 27.80 3.76 29.80
N ASN A 501 26.67 3.23 29.35
CA ASN A 501 26.38 3.09 27.92
C ASN A 501 24.94 3.42 27.51
N GLY A 502 24.07 3.86 28.43
CA GLY A 502 22.70 4.30 28.14
C GLY A 502 21.65 3.19 28.04
N VAL A 503 22.00 1.91 28.24
CA VAL A 503 21.03 0.81 28.41
C VAL A 503 21.03 0.31 29.88
N PRO A 504 19.94 -0.26 30.41
CA PRO A 504 18.67 -0.57 29.76
C PRO A 504 17.64 0.57 29.81
N TYR A 505 16.51 0.37 29.12
CA TYR A 505 15.32 1.21 29.27
C TYR A 505 14.55 0.78 30.52
N PHE A 506 14.24 1.71 31.42
CA PHE A 506 13.51 1.39 32.65
C PHE A 506 12.00 1.45 32.42
N VAL A 507 11.32 0.35 32.71
CA VAL A 507 9.86 0.22 32.67
C VAL A 507 9.32 0.13 34.10
N PHE A 508 8.43 1.05 34.47
CA PHE A 508 7.81 1.07 35.79
C PHE A 508 6.48 0.33 35.74
N ASP A 509 6.47 -0.90 36.24
CA ASP A 509 5.26 -1.70 36.40
C ASP A 509 4.43 -1.12 37.55
N ARG A 510 3.12 -0.96 37.32
CA ARG A 510 2.16 -0.42 38.29
C ARG A 510 1.38 -1.50 39.00
#